data_AF-A0A953XS31-F1
#
_entry.id   AF-A0A953XS31-F1
#
_cell.length_a   1.000
_cell.length_b   1.000
_cell.length_c   1.000
_cell.angle_alpha   90.00
_cell.angle_beta   90.00
_cell.angle_gamma   90.00
#
_symmetry.space_group_name_H-M   'P 1'
#
loop_
_entity.id
_entity.type
_entity.pdbx_description
1 polymer ?
#
loop_
_entity_poly.entity_id
_entity_poly.type
_entity_poly.pdbx_seq_one_letter_code
_entity_poly.pdbx_strand_id
1 'polypeptide(L)'
;MAERKVNIWFALLLGWLVPGLGHFYARRRLHGLFYFVAIAGLYGAGLVIADGTAINAADHGAYFTCQILAGPLTFALEYLRHPEGIYLGEKISVMAHQTGVVYAATAGVLNLIVICELYRRHAHPDEPGPSDTMRVDAITGREAE
;
A
#
# COMPACT_ATOMS: atom_id res chain seq x y z
N MET A 1 3.41 -26.75 20.24
CA MET A 1 4.19 -25.57 19.81
C MET A 1 3.44 -24.34 20.29
N ALA A 2 4.04 -23.49 21.13
CA ALA A 2 3.35 -22.39 21.77
C ALA A 2 2.75 -21.43 20.72
N GLU A 3 1.44 -21.23 20.75
CA GLU A 3 0.78 -20.13 20.04
C GLU A 3 1.32 -18.81 20.59
N ARG A 4 2.28 -18.22 19.87
CA ARG A 4 2.73 -16.88 20.17
C ARG A 4 1.58 -15.95 19.78
N LYS A 5 0.84 -15.43 20.76
CA LYS A 5 -0.12 -14.34 20.56
C LYS A 5 0.58 -13.21 19.79
N VAL A 6 0.17 -13.02 18.54
CA VAL A 6 0.68 -11.94 17.70
C VAL A 6 0.19 -10.63 18.32
N ASN A 7 1.10 -9.78 18.78
CA ASN A 7 0.72 -8.44 19.22
C ASN A 7 0.26 -7.63 18.00
N ILE A 8 -1.05 -7.43 17.88
CA ILE A 8 -1.68 -6.82 16.71
C ILE A 8 -1.19 -5.39 16.49
N TRP A 9 -1.05 -4.60 17.56
CA TRP A 9 -0.57 -3.22 17.45
C TRP A 9 0.81 -3.13 16.81
N PHE A 10 1.70 -4.07 17.15
CA PHE A 10 3.01 -4.16 16.54
C PHE A 10 2.92 -4.61 15.07
N ALA A 11 2.02 -5.55 14.75
CA ALA A 11 1.80 -6.00 13.38
C ALA A 11 1.24 -4.88 12.48
N LEU A 12 0.31 -4.07 12.98
CA LEU A 12 -0.24 -2.91 12.29
C LEU A 12 0.84 -1.85 12.05
N LEU A 13 1.65 -1.54 13.07
CA LEU A 13 2.80 -0.64 12.93
C LEU A 13 3.80 -1.13 11.88
N LEU A 14 4.13 -2.43 11.89
CA LEU A 14 5.01 -3.02 10.88
C LEU A 14 4.42 -2.94 9.47
N GLY A 15 3.11 -3.18 9.32
CA GLY A 15 2.39 -3.06 8.05
C GLY A 15 2.33 -1.62 7.53
N TRP A 16 2.22 -0.64 8.42
CA TRP A 16 2.33 0.77 8.05
C TRP A 16 3.77 1.18 7.72
N LEU A 17 4.76 0.68 8.48
CA LEU A 17 6.17 1.01 8.27
C LEU A 17 6.67 0.52 6.91
N VAL A 18 6.37 -0.74 6.59
CA VAL A 18 6.71 -1.36 5.31
C VAL A 18 5.49 -2.14 4.81
N PRO A 19 4.99 -1.83 3.61
CA PRO A 19 3.84 -2.52 3.03
C PRO A 19 4.00 -4.04 3.09
N GLY A 20 3.00 -4.76 3.61
CA GLY A 20 3.03 -6.22 3.71
C GLY A 20 3.89 -6.81 4.84
N LEU A 21 4.66 -6.02 5.59
CA LEU A 21 5.54 -6.55 6.66
C LEU A 21 4.76 -7.04 7.90
N GLY A 22 3.61 -6.43 8.20
CA GLY A 22 2.67 -6.91 9.21
C GLY A 22 2.15 -8.32 8.93
N HIS A 23 1.96 -8.68 7.65
CA HIS A 23 1.55 -10.02 7.22
C HIS A 23 2.68 -11.05 7.33
N PHE A 24 3.93 -10.63 7.12
CA PHE A 24 5.10 -11.47 7.44
C PHE A 24 5.17 -11.80 8.92
N TYR A 25 4.91 -10.82 9.79
CA TYR A 25 4.87 -11.01 11.24
C TYR A 25 3.73 -11.92 11.68
N ALA A 26 2.57 -11.84 11.01
CA ALA A 26 1.45 -12.76 11.17
C ALA A 26 1.67 -14.15 10.52
N ARG A 27 2.91 -14.49 10.10
CA ARG A 27 3.32 -15.75 9.42
C ARG A 27 2.65 -16.03 8.07
N ARG A 28 1.98 -15.05 7.45
CA ARG A 28 1.33 -15.17 6.13
C ARG A 28 2.23 -14.57 5.04
N ARG A 29 3.39 -15.20 4.83
CA ARG A 29 4.49 -14.68 3.99
C ARG A 29 4.09 -14.43 2.53
N LEU A 30 3.30 -15.32 1.93
CA LEU A 30 2.86 -15.16 0.53
C LEU A 30 1.99 -13.93 0.32
N HIS A 31 1.06 -13.67 1.26
CA HIS A 31 0.22 -12.48 1.20
C HIS A 31 1.05 -11.22 1.44
N GLY A 32 1.94 -11.25 2.44
CA GLY A 32 2.85 -10.14 2.72
C GLY A 32 3.73 -9.77 1.52
N LEU A 33 4.29 -10.77 0.83
CA LEU A 33 5.11 -10.53 -0.37
C LEU A 33 4.27 -9.97 -1.52
N PHE A 34 3.08 -10.52 -1.75
CA PHE A 34 2.18 -10.02 -2.80
C PHE A 34 1.81 -8.55 -2.57
N TYR A 35 1.40 -8.19 -1.35
CA TYR A 35 1.06 -6.81 -1.00
C TYR A 35 2.28 -5.88 -1.12
N PHE A 36 3.45 -6.33 -0.67
CA PHE A 36 4.68 -5.55 -0.81
C PHE A 36 4.98 -5.25 -2.28
N VAL A 37 5.00 -6.27 -3.16
CA VAL A 37 5.30 -6.09 -4.59
C VAL A 37 4.25 -5.21 -5.27
N ALA A 38 2.96 -5.41 -4.98
CA ALA A 38 1.89 -4.63 -5.58
C ALA A 38 1.97 -3.15 -5.17
N ILE A 39 2.10 -2.88 -3.87
CA ILE A 39 2.11 -1.51 -3.33
C ILE A 39 3.42 -0.81 -3.71
N ALA A 40 4.57 -1.44 -3.49
CA ALA A 40 5.87 -0.85 -3.82
C ALA A 40 6.03 -0.66 -5.34
N GLY A 41 5.55 -1.61 -6.14
CA GLY A 41 5.55 -1.51 -7.60
C GLY A 41 4.67 -0.37 -8.10
N LEU A 42 3.45 -0.24 -7.57
CA LEU A 42 2.53 0.83 -7.96
C LEU A 42 3.06 2.21 -7.53
N TYR A 43 3.60 2.30 -6.32
CA TYR A 43 4.20 3.53 -5.80
C TYR A 43 5.45 3.93 -6.61
N GLY A 44 6.35 2.97 -6.87
CA GLY A 44 7.55 3.18 -7.68
C GLY A 44 7.22 3.57 -9.13
N ALA A 45 6.21 2.94 -9.75
CA ALA A 45 5.73 3.32 -11.07
C ALA A 45 5.22 4.76 -11.08
N GLY A 46 4.44 5.16 -10.06
CA GLY A 46 3.98 6.54 -9.92
C GLY A 46 5.12 7.55 -9.81
N LEU A 47 6.18 7.20 -9.08
CA LEU A 47 7.38 8.02 -8.99
C LEU A 47 8.12 8.14 -10.33
N VAL A 48 8.31 7.03 -11.05
CA VAL A 48 8.98 7.06 -12.36
C VAL A 48 8.17 7.89 -13.37
N ILE A 49 6.84 7.74 -13.40
CA ILE A 49 5.95 8.46 -14.31
C ILE A 49 5.98 9.98 -14.03
N ALA A 50 6.05 10.37 -12.76
CA ALA A 50 6.14 11.77 -12.37
C ALA A 50 7.58 12.30 -12.30
N ASP A 51 8.61 11.52 -12.65
CA ASP A 51 10.03 11.91 -12.47
C ASP A 51 10.34 12.36 -11.02
N GLY A 52 9.79 11.62 -10.07
CA GLY A 52 9.79 11.91 -8.65
C GLY A 52 8.83 13.02 -8.21
N THR A 53 8.28 13.84 -9.12
CA THR A 53 7.46 15.03 -8.77
C THR A 53 6.12 14.73 -8.13
N ALA A 54 5.71 13.46 -8.08
CA ALA A 54 4.46 13.02 -7.48
C ALA A 54 4.30 13.41 -6.00
N ILE A 55 5.40 13.66 -5.30
CA ILE A 55 5.40 14.07 -3.89
C ILE A 55 5.58 15.59 -3.85
N ASN A 56 4.47 16.32 -3.73
CA ASN A 56 4.48 17.76 -3.49
C ASN A 56 3.37 18.16 -2.51
N ALA A 57 3.74 18.44 -1.27
CA ALA A 57 2.80 18.85 -0.21
C ALA A 57 2.20 20.25 -0.45
N ALA A 58 2.85 21.09 -1.26
CA ALA A 58 2.45 22.49 -1.47
C ALA A 58 1.28 22.67 -2.47
N ASP A 59 1.16 21.80 -3.49
CA ASP A 59 0.15 21.96 -4.54
C ASP A 59 -1.12 21.11 -4.30
N HIS A 60 -1.02 19.97 -3.61
CA HIS A 60 -2.11 18.97 -3.54
C HIS A 60 -2.17 18.21 -2.19
N GLY A 61 -2.45 18.92 -1.09
CA GLY A 61 -2.45 18.37 0.28
C GLY A 61 -3.34 17.14 0.52
N ALA A 62 -4.47 17.01 -0.20
CA ALA A 62 -5.32 15.82 -0.10
C ALA A 62 -4.63 14.55 -0.64
N TYR A 63 -3.91 14.66 -1.76
CA TYR A 63 -3.19 13.53 -2.36
C TYR A 63 -1.96 13.15 -1.54
N PHE A 64 -1.28 14.14 -0.96
CA PHE A 64 -0.17 13.92 -0.03
C PHE A 64 -0.62 13.12 1.21
N THR A 65 -1.82 13.40 1.73
CA THR A 65 -2.40 12.64 2.86
C THR A 65 -2.60 11.16 2.49
N CYS A 66 -3.06 10.87 1.27
CA CYS A 66 -3.15 9.49 0.78
C CYS A 66 -1.78 8.84 0.65
N GLN A 67 -0.75 9.58 0.22
CA GLN A 67 0.61 9.05 0.10
C GLN A 67 1.21 8.67 1.46
N ILE A 68 0.95 9.43 2.53
CA ILE A 68 1.38 9.09 3.90
C ILE A 68 0.87 7.71 4.36
N LEU A 69 -0.26 7.24 3.81
CA LEU A 69 -0.79 5.92 4.11
C LEU A 69 0.08 4.78 3.54
N ALA A 70 0.90 5.05 2.51
CA ALA A 70 1.91 4.11 2.01
C ALA A 70 3.04 3.87 3.03
N GLY A 71 3.11 4.68 4.07
CA GLY A 71 4.04 4.56 5.18
C GLY A 71 5.11 5.65 5.20
N PRO A 72 6.08 5.53 6.12
CA PRO A 72 7.22 6.44 6.17
C PRO A 72 8.16 6.30 4.97
N LEU A 73 7.92 5.30 4.10
CA LEU A 73 8.55 5.20 2.80
C LEU A 73 8.36 6.46 1.96
N THR A 74 7.21 7.15 2.09
CA THR A 74 6.97 8.44 1.42
C THR A 74 7.95 9.51 1.89
N PHE A 75 8.15 9.66 3.21
CA PHE A 75 9.12 10.60 3.76
C PHE A 75 10.57 10.22 3.42
N ALA A 76 10.89 8.92 3.41
CA ALA A 76 12.23 8.44 3.05
C ALA A 76 12.56 8.73 1.58
N LEU A 77 11.60 8.51 0.69
CA LEU A 77 11.75 8.78 -0.75
C LEU A 77 11.71 10.28 -1.05
N GLU A 78 10.93 11.06 -0.29
CA GLU A 78 10.97 12.53 -0.32
C GLU A 78 12.31 13.08 0.15
N TYR A 79 12.88 12.55 1.24
CA TYR A 79 14.19 12.96 1.76
C TYR A 79 15.34 12.56 0.85
N LEU A 80 15.26 11.38 0.24
CA LEU A 80 16.26 10.91 -0.74
C LEU A 80 16.15 11.67 -2.07
N ARG A 81 15.05 12.40 -2.27
CA ARG A 81 14.86 13.25 -3.44
C ARG A 81 15.71 14.50 -3.29
N HIS A 82 16.68 14.66 -4.19
CA HIS A 82 17.44 15.91 -4.26
C HIS A 82 16.51 17.09 -4.61
N PRO A 83 16.61 18.23 -3.91
CA PRO A 83 15.78 19.42 -4.16
C PRO A 83 16.06 20.10 -5.51
N GLU A 84 17.04 19.64 -6.28
CA GLU A 84 17.53 20.33 -7.49
C GLU A 84 16.83 19.95 -8.80
N GLY A 85 15.66 19.30 -8.73
CA GLY A 85 14.91 18.85 -9.92
C GLY A 85 13.72 19.73 -10.32
N ILE A 86 13.55 20.94 -9.76
CA ILE A 86 12.43 21.81 -10.11
C ILE A 86 12.74 22.54 -11.43
N TYR A 87 12.41 21.89 -12.55
CA TYR A 87 11.99 22.59 -13.76
C TYR A 87 10.49 22.40 -13.92
N LEU A 88 9.73 23.14 -13.12
CA LEU A 88 8.33 23.45 -13.42
C LEU A 88 8.32 24.40 -14.63
N GLY A 89 8.62 23.85 -15.81
CA GLY A 89 8.74 24.62 -17.05
C GLY A 89 9.87 24.12 -17.96
N GLU A 90 9.68 22.94 -18.59
CA GLU A 90 9.95 22.74 -20.03
C GLU A 90 9.80 21.28 -20.50
N LYS A 91 9.83 20.24 -19.64
CA LYS A 91 9.94 18.84 -20.15
C LYS A 91 9.00 17.77 -19.59
N ILE A 92 8.20 18.01 -18.55
CA ILE A 92 7.20 17.03 -18.10
C ILE A 92 5.80 17.48 -18.48
N SER A 93 5.09 16.61 -19.19
CA SER A 93 3.66 16.78 -19.47
C SER A 93 2.90 16.84 -18.15
N VAL A 94 2.06 17.85 -17.95
CA VAL A 94 1.17 17.99 -16.78
C VAL A 94 0.41 16.69 -16.49
N MET A 95 0.04 15.97 -17.55
CA MET A 95 -0.64 14.68 -17.46
C MET A 95 0.22 13.59 -16.80
N ALA A 96 1.53 13.55 -17.07
CA ALA A 96 2.44 12.58 -16.47
C ALA A 96 2.60 12.84 -14.96
N HIS A 97 2.75 14.10 -14.57
CA HIS A 97 2.78 14.49 -13.16
C HIS A 97 1.49 14.05 -12.42
N GLN A 98 0.32 14.45 -12.94
CA GLN A 98 -0.96 14.10 -12.31
C GLN A 98 -1.18 12.58 -12.24
N THR A 99 -0.79 11.84 -13.27
CA THR A 99 -0.89 10.38 -13.28
C THR A 99 -0.02 9.74 -12.20
N GLY A 100 1.23 10.19 -12.05
CA GLY A 100 2.11 9.67 -11.01
C GLY A 100 1.63 9.97 -9.59
N VAL A 101 1.04 11.15 -9.35
CA VAL A 101 0.40 11.50 -8.07
C VAL A 101 -0.73 10.53 -7.74
N VAL A 102 -1.59 10.21 -8.72
CA VAL A 102 -2.71 9.28 -8.54
C VAL A 102 -2.22 7.86 -8.23
N TYR A 103 -1.16 7.39 -8.90
CA TYR A 103 -0.57 6.08 -8.63
C TYR A 103 -0.03 5.99 -7.20
N ALA A 104 0.73 6.99 -6.75
CA ALA A 104 1.28 7.05 -5.40
C ALA A 104 0.17 7.13 -4.34
N ALA A 105 -0.88 7.92 -4.58
CA ALA A 105 -2.04 8.02 -3.68
C ALA A 105 -2.82 6.70 -3.61
N THR A 106 -3.03 6.02 -4.74
CA THR A 106 -3.71 4.72 -4.82
C THR A 106 -2.93 3.67 -4.04
N ALA A 107 -1.61 3.63 -4.18
CA ALA A 107 -0.74 2.73 -3.42
C ALA A 107 -0.87 2.95 -1.90
N GLY A 108 -0.99 4.20 -1.44
CA GLY A 108 -1.21 4.48 -0.03
C GLY A 108 -2.57 4.02 0.49
N VAL A 109 -3.65 4.24 -0.28
CA VAL A 109 -4.99 3.72 0.07
C VAL A 109 -4.98 2.18 0.10
N LEU A 110 -4.30 1.53 -0.85
CA LEU A 110 -4.13 0.08 -0.85
C LEU A 110 -3.39 -0.42 0.40
N ASN A 111 -2.36 0.29 0.86
CA ASN A 111 -1.66 -0.07 2.10
C ASN A 111 -2.59 0.02 3.32
N LEU A 112 -3.44 1.05 3.39
CA LEU A 112 -4.46 1.16 4.43
C LEU A 112 -5.44 -0.03 4.38
N ILE A 113 -5.93 -0.40 3.19
CA ILE A 113 -6.82 -1.56 3.03
C ILE A 113 -6.14 -2.84 3.52
N VAL A 114 -4.86 -3.04 3.21
CA VAL A 114 -4.08 -4.20 3.68
C VAL A 114 -3.94 -4.21 5.19
N ILE A 115 -3.73 -3.04 5.83
CA ILE A 115 -3.68 -2.92 7.29
C ILE A 115 -5.06 -3.22 7.91
N CYS A 116 -6.15 -2.75 7.31
CA CYS A 116 -7.51 -3.07 7.74
C CYS A 116 -7.82 -4.56 7.61
N GLU A 117 -7.40 -5.21 6.52
CA GLU A 117 -7.53 -6.66 6.33
C GLU A 117 -6.72 -7.44 7.39
N LEU A 118 -5.54 -6.95 7.75
CA LEU A 118 -4.73 -7.53 8.83
C LEU A 118 -5.46 -7.46 10.18
N TYR A 119 -6.08 -6.30 10.49
CA TYR A 119 -6.87 -6.12 11.70
C TYR A 119 -8.13 -7.00 11.71
N ARG A 120 -8.89 -7.02 10.60
CA ARG A 120 -10.11 -7.84 10.45
C ARG A 120 -9.83 -9.30 10.74
N ARG A 121 -8.76 -9.85 10.15
CA ARG A 121 -8.35 -11.24 10.38
C ARG A 121 -7.91 -11.54 11.81
N HIS A 122 -7.41 -10.53 12.53
CA HIS A 122 -7.09 -10.69 13.94
C HIS A 122 -8.35 -10.66 14.83
N ALA A 123 -9.30 -9.77 14.52
CA ALA A 123 -10.56 -9.63 15.26
C ALA A 123 -11.54 -10.80 14.99
N HIS A 124 -11.54 -11.32 13.76
CA HIS A 124 -12.43 -12.39 13.29
C HIS A 124 -11.60 -13.52 12.65
N PRO A 125 -10.91 -14.35 13.45
CA PRO A 125 -10.05 -15.42 12.93
C PRO A 125 -10.82 -16.58 12.29
N ASP A 126 -12.07 -16.81 12.71
CA ASP A 126 -12.92 -17.91 12.25
C ASP A 126 -13.78 -17.55 11.03
N GLU A 127 -13.85 -16.25 10.68
CA GLU A 127 -14.59 -15.80 9.51
C GLU A 127 -13.76 -16.04 8.24
N PRO A 128 -14.30 -16.78 7.25
CA PRO A 128 -13.64 -16.97 5.96
C PRO A 128 -13.29 -15.61 5.35
N GLY A 129 -12.06 -15.47 4.84
CA GLY A 129 -11.72 -14.30 4.06
C GLY A 129 -12.48 -14.27 2.73
N PRO A 130 -12.57 -13.11 2.06
CA PRO A 130 -13.15 -13.03 0.71
C PRO A 130 -12.51 -14.00 -0.29
N SER A 131 -11.22 -14.31 -0.13
CA SER A 131 -10.51 -15.32 -0.93
C SER A 131 -10.98 -16.75 -0.64
N ASP A 132 -11.43 -16.99 0.59
CA ASP A 132 -11.85 -18.31 1.05
C ASP A 132 -13.28 -18.58 0.59
N THR A 133 -14.16 -17.55 0.60
CA THR A 133 -15.51 -17.64 0.03
C THR A 133 -15.48 -17.83 -1.49
N MET A 134 -14.66 -17.08 -2.23
CA MET A 134 -14.52 -17.26 -3.69
C MET A 134 -14.06 -18.68 -4.07
N ARG A 135 -13.21 -19.30 -3.24
CA ARG A 135 -12.78 -20.69 -3.46
C ARG A 135 -13.89 -21.69 -3.16
N VAL A 136 -14.71 -21.43 -2.14
CA VAL A 136 -15.88 -22.25 -1.84
C VAL A 136 -16.90 -22.16 -2.97
N ASP A 137 -17.18 -20.97 -3.50
CA ASP A 137 -18.14 -20.80 -4.60
C ASP A 137 -17.66 -21.48 -5.89
N ALA A 138 -16.36 -21.34 -6.23
CA ALA A 138 -15.76 -22.02 -7.37
C ALA A 138 -15.77 -23.56 -7.25
N ILE A 139 -15.71 -24.10 -6.03
CA ILE A 139 -15.78 -25.56 -5.78
C ILE A 139 -17.22 -26.06 -5.69
N THR A 140 -18.14 -25.25 -5.14
CA THR A 140 -19.53 -25.64 -4.90
C THR A 140 -20.47 -25.29 -6.06
N GLY A 141 -20.00 -24.58 -7.09
CA GLY A 141 -20.79 -24.23 -8.28
C GLY A 141 -21.96 -23.29 -7.98
N ARG A 142 -21.94 -22.62 -6.83
CA ARG A 142 -22.90 -21.57 -6.48
C ARG A 142 -22.49 -20.28 -7.15
N GLU A 143 -22.71 -20.19 -8.46
CA GLU A 143 -22.82 -18.86 -9.07
C GLU A 143 -24.08 -18.21 -8.53
N ALA A 144 -23.92 -17.01 -7.99
CA ALA A 144 -24.94 -16.25 -7.29
C ALA A 144 -26.25 -16.20 -8.09
N GLU A 145 -27.30 -16.80 -7.51
CA GLU A 145 -28.69 -16.56 -7.87
C GLU A 145 -29.11 -15.14 -7.47
#